data_AF-A0A397FPS0-F1
#
_entry.id   AF-A0A397FPS0-F1
#
_cell.length_a   1.000
_cell.length_b   1.000
_cell.length_c   1.000
_cell.angle_alpha   90.00
_cell.angle_beta   90.00
_cell.angle_gamma   90.00
#
_symmetry.space_group_name_H-M   'P 1'
#
loop_
_entity.id
_entity.type
_entity.pdbx_description
1 polymer ?
#
loop_
_entity_poly.entity_id
_entity_poly.type
_entity_poly.pdbx_seq_one_letter_code
_entity_poly.pdbx_strand_id
1 'polypeptide(L)'
;MNSKRKNKIRLNFLEPQEFTCFQCQEKFEARYNPAIGMPSQKNYWSYWIDKDWNYKEVRRKPENKRGEKICDSCLKSIWLNRNWELLDQINRNRKQTLSSYIYHQVI
;
A
#
# COMPACT_ATOMS: atom_id res chain seq x y z
N MET A 1 39.96 14.60 -13.48
CA MET A 1 38.94 15.68 -13.41
C MET A 1 37.59 15.06 -13.12
N ASN A 2 37.14 15.18 -11.87
CA ASN A 2 35.84 14.71 -11.39
C ASN A 2 34.75 15.73 -11.77
N SER A 3 33.78 15.34 -12.58
CA SER A 3 32.51 16.06 -12.64
C SER A 3 31.37 15.06 -12.71
N LYS A 4 31.01 14.54 -11.53
CA LYS A 4 29.77 13.80 -11.30
C LYS A 4 28.61 14.78 -11.52
N ARG A 5 28.01 14.78 -12.70
CA ARG A 5 26.72 15.43 -12.94
C ARG A 5 25.68 14.72 -12.07
N LYS A 6 25.38 15.34 -10.92
CA LYS A 6 24.20 15.04 -10.12
C LYS A 6 22.98 15.43 -10.96
N ASN A 7 22.37 14.46 -11.63
CA ASN A 7 21.03 14.64 -12.20
C ASN A 7 20.07 14.84 -11.02
N LYS A 8 19.72 16.10 -10.79
CA LYS A 8 18.68 16.54 -9.86
C LYS A 8 17.35 16.01 -10.41
N ILE A 9 16.95 14.83 -9.97
CA ILE A 9 15.64 14.24 -10.29
C ILE A 9 14.59 15.27 -9.83
N ARG A 10 13.85 15.84 -10.78
CA ARG A 10 12.62 16.59 -10.47
C ARG A 10 11.70 15.61 -9.76
N LEU A 11 11.51 15.81 -8.45
CA LEU A 11 10.40 15.21 -7.71
C LEU A 11 9.12 15.84 -8.26
N ASN A 12 8.62 15.30 -9.36
CA ASN A 12 7.21 15.46 -9.69
C ASN A 12 6.48 14.75 -8.56
N PHE A 13 5.98 15.51 -7.58
CA PHE A 13 5.00 15.01 -6.63
C PHE A 13 3.79 14.61 -7.46
N LEU A 14 3.75 13.34 -7.86
CA LEU A 14 2.59 12.77 -8.51
C LEU A 14 1.44 12.93 -7.52
N GLU A 15 0.37 13.56 -7.99
CA GLU A 15 -0.80 13.87 -7.18
C GLU A 15 -1.31 12.61 -6.47
N PRO A 16 -1.89 12.76 -5.26
CA PRO A 16 -2.54 11.65 -4.57
C PRO A 16 -3.52 10.93 -5.52
N GLN A 17 -3.42 9.61 -5.61
CA GLN A 17 -4.32 8.84 -6.46
C GLN A 17 -5.54 8.43 -5.63
N GLU A 18 -6.73 8.73 -6.15
CA GLU A 18 -8.01 8.35 -5.54
C GLU A 18 -8.37 6.90 -5.93
N PHE A 19 -8.75 6.12 -4.92
CA PHE A 19 -9.19 4.73 -5.05
C PHE A 19 -10.48 4.48 -4.29
N THR A 20 -11.24 3.47 -4.70
CA THR A 20 -12.39 2.97 -3.93
C THR A 20 -11.95 1.81 -3.06
N CYS A 21 -12.26 1.87 -1.76
CA CYS A 21 -12.00 0.78 -0.83
C CYS A 21 -12.93 -0.40 -1.10
N PHE A 22 -12.40 -1.61 -1.29
CA PHE A 22 -13.23 -2.80 -1.53
C PHE A 22 -14.13 -3.15 -0.33
N GLN A 23 -13.71 -2.78 0.88
CA GLN A 23 -14.41 -3.14 2.10
C GLN A 23 -15.57 -2.19 2.44
N CYS A 24 -15.35 -0.87 2.39
CA CYS A 24 -16.38 0.11 2.75
C CYS A 24 -16.99 0.85 1.55
N GLN A 25 -16.46 0.65 0.34
CA GLN A 25 -16.87 1.34 -0.89
C GLN A 25 -16.66 2.87 -0.87
N GLU A 26 -16.04 3.42 0.17
CA GLU A 26 -15.67 4.83 0.23
C GLU A 26 -14.41 5.10 -0.60
N LYS A 27 -14.34 6.32 -1.14
CA LYS A 27 -13.16 6.85 -1.82
C LYS A 27 -12.09 7.22 -0.80
N PHE A 28 -10.83 6.98 -1.15
CA PHE A 28 -9.69 7.37 -0.34
C PHE A 28 -8.47 7.71 -1.21
N GLU A 29 -7.60 8.57 -0.69
CA GLU A 29 -6.34 8.90 -1.35
C GLU A 29 -5.21 8.00 -0.86
N ALA A 30 -4.48 7.39 -1.80
CA ALA A 30 -3.26 6.67 -1.49
C ALA A 30 -2.03 7.52 -1.82
N ARG A 31 -1.15 7.70 -0.83
CA ARG A 31 0.11 8.42 -1.01
C ARG A 31 1.00 7.71 -2.03
N TYR A 32 1.49 8.46 -3.01
CA TYR A 32 2.41 7.95 -4.01
C TYR A 32 3.82 7.78 -3.43
N ASN A 33 4.45 6.64 -3.66
CA ASN A 33 5.85 6.40 -3.29
C ASN A 33 6.75 6.52 -4.54
N PRO A 34 7.53 7.62 -4.67
CA PRO A 34 8.36 7.86 -5.85
C PRO A 34 9.52 6.88 -6.00
N ALA A 35 10.05 6.32 -4.91
CA ALA A 35 11.13 5.34 -4.97
C ALA A 35 10.66 4.01 -5.59
N ILE A 36 9.39 3.68 -5.39
CA ILE A 36 8.77 2.42 -5.85
C ILE A 36 8.08 2.62 -7.20
N GLY A 37 7.56 3.83 -7.44
CA GLY A 37 6.84 4.19 -8.65
C GLY A 37 5.36 3.79 -8.63
N MET A 38 4.75 3.71 -7.46
CA MET A 38 3.34 3.36 -7.28
C MET A 38 2.79 3.89 -5.93
N PRO A 39 1.46 3.92 -5.75
CA PRO A 39 0.85 4.17 -4.44
C PRO A 39 1.36 3.23 -3.35
N SER A 40 1.20 3.64 -2.09
CA SER A 40 1.65 2.86 -0.94
C SER A 40 1.14 1.42 -0.99
N GLN A 41 2.07 0.48 -0.83
CA GLN A 41 1.79 -0.96 -0.96
C GLN A 41 0.75 -1.43 0.06
N LYS A 42 0.70 -0.79 1.24
CA LYS A 42 -0.27 -1.08 2.30
C LYS A 42 -1.73 -0.96 1.83
N ASN A 43 -1.99 -0.14 0.81
CA ASN A 43 -3.34 0.08 0.30
C ASN A 43 -3.77 -0.95 -0.75
N TYR A 44 -2.92 -1.94 -1.06
CA TYR A 44 -3.27 -3.08 -1.91
C TYR A 44 -3.58 -4.29 -1.01
N TRP A 45 -4.76 -4.89 -1.15
CA TRP A 45 -5.15 -6.01 -0.27
C TRP A 45 -4.19 -7.21 -0.40
N SER A 46 -3.75 -7.48 -1.63
CA SER A 46 -2.76 -8.49 -1.98
C SER A 46 -1.41 -8.32 -1.27
N TYR A 47 -1.01 -7.11 -0.87
CA TYR A 47 0.20 -6.92 -0.04
C TYR A 47 0.11 -7.64 1.32
N TRP A 48 -1.10 -7.75 1.87
CA TRP A 48 -1.36 -8.36 3.17
C TRP A 48 -1.53 -9.87 3.11
N ILE A 49 -2.17 -10.36 2.05
CA ILE A 49 -2.57 -11.78 1.94
C ILE A 49 -1.57 -12.62 1.13
N ASP A 50 -0.89 -12.03 0.15
CA ASP A 50 0.03 -12.74 -0.73
C ASP A 50 1.43 -12.83 -0.10
N LYS A 51 1.94 -14.06 0.04
CA LYS A 51 3.28 -14.31 0.58
C LYS A 51 4.38 -13.89 -0.39
N ASP A 52 4.09 -13.97 -1.69
CA ASP A 52 5.03 -13.72 -2.78
C ASP A 52 4.85 -12.33 -3.39
N TRP A 53 4.15 -11.44 -2.68
CA TRP A 53 3.89 -10.07 -3.13
C TRP A 53 5.18 -9.37 -3.59
N ASN A 54 5.20 -8.99 -4.86
CA ASN A 54 6.31 -8.29 -5.48
C ASN A 54 5.85 -7.00 -6.17
N TYR A 55 6.15 -5.85 -5.55
CA TYR A 55 5.78 -4.55 -6.09
C TYR A 55 6.31 -4.31 -7.52
N LYS A 56 7.43 -4.92 -7.91
CA LYS A 56 8.02 -4.77 -9.25
C LYS A 56 7.15 -5.38 -10.33
N GLU A 57 6.45 -6.46 -10.02
CA GLU A 57 5.53 -7.12 -10.94
C GLU A 57 4.18 -6.41 -10.95
N VAL A 58 3.69 -6.04 -9.78
CA VAL A 58 2.41 -5.32 -9.62
C VAL A 58 2.43 -4.00 -10.38
N ARG A 59 3.48 -3.18 -10.22
CA ARG A 59 3.57 -1.87 -10.88
C ARG A 59 3.60 -1.95 -12.41
N ARG A 60 4.00 -3.08 -13.00
CA ARG A 60 3.99 -3.28 -14.45
C ARG A 60 2.59 -3.54 -15.00
N LYS A 61 1.65 -3.99 -14.16
CA LYS A 61 0.25 -4.19 -14.53
C LYS A 61 -0.45 -2.82 -14.65
N PRO A 62 -1.44 -2.67 -15.54
CA PRO A 62 -2.32 -1.49 -15.53
C PRO A 62 -3.07 -1.39 -14.20
N GLU A 63 -3.42 -0.18 -13.74
CA GLU A 63 -3.93 0.06 -12.37
C GLU A 63 -5.15 -0.81 -12.02
N ASN A 64 -6.09 -0.96 -12.96
CA ASN A 64 -7.29 -1.80 -12.81
C ASN A 64 -7.00 -3.31 -12.64
N LYS A 65 -5.76 -3.76 -12.90
CA LYS A 65 -5.30 -5.16 -12.72
C LYS A 65 -4.33 -5.33 -11.55
N ARG A 66 -4.10 -4.29 -10.74
CA ARG A 66 -3.20 -4.35 -9.59
C ARG A 66 -3.85 -4.91 -8.32
N GLY A 67 -5.12 -5.30 -8.40
CA GLY A 67 -5.88 -5.89 -7.30
C GLY A 67 -6.61 -4.85 -6.46
N GLU A 68 -7.35 -5.38 -5.49
CA GLU A 68 -8.25 -4.65 -4.62
C GLU A 68 -7.52 -3.63 -3.74
N LYS A 69 -8.22 -2.54 -3.46
CA LYS A 69 -7.69 -1.41 -2.71
C LYS A 69 -8.38 -1.32 -1.37
N ILE A 70 -7.60 -1.09 -0.31
CA ILE A 70 -8.12 -0.97 1.06
C ILE A 70 -7.66 0.33 1.70
N CYS A 71 -8.59 1.06 2.30
CA CYS A 71 -8.30 2.30 3.01
C CYS A 71 -7.73 2.03 4.40
N ASP A 72 -7.05 3.04 4.95
CA ASP A 72 -6.40 2.95 6.26
C ASP A 72 -7.42 2.74 7.39
N SER A 73 -8.63 3.29 7.25
CA SER A 73 -9.75 3.08 8.19
C SER A 73 -10.19 1.62 8.24
N CYS A 74 -10.40 0.98 7.09
CA CYS A 74 -10.79 -0.43 7.04
C CYS A 74 -9.68 -1.34 7.56
N LEU A 75 -8.41 -1.08 7.23
CA LEU A 75 -7.28 -1.83 7.81
C LEU A 75 -7.27 -1.75 9.34
N LYS A 76 -7.48 -0.56 9.88
CA LYS A 76 -7.56 -0.34 11.33
C LYS A 76 -8.75 -1.07 11.94
N SER A 77 -9.93 -1.00 11.30
CA SER A 77 -11.14 -1.69 11.74
C SER A 77 -10.97 -3.21 11.76
N ILE A 78 -10.38 -3.80 10.70
CA ILE A 78 -10.11 -5.24 10.62
C ILE A 78 -9.30 -5.72 11.83
N TRP A 79 -8.24 -4.99 12.18
CA TRP A 79 -7.37 -5.34 13.29
C TRP A 79 -7.99 -5.09 14.67
N LEU A 80 -8.54 -3.90 14.91
CA LEU A 80 -9.03 -3.51 16.23
C LEU A 80 -10.33 -4.21 16.60
N ASN A 81 -11.23 -4.39 15.64
CA ASN A 81 -12.51 -5.07 15.85
C ASN A 81 -12.41 -6.59 15.70
N ARG A 82 -11.20 -7.10 15.45
CA ARG A 82 -10.93 -8.52 15.24
C ARG A 82 -11.88 -9.16 14.22
N ASN A 83 -11.94 -8.58 13.02
CA ASN A 83 -12.63 -9.22 11.91
C ASN A 83 -11.83 -10.46 11.48
N TRP A 84 -12.11 -11.60 12.12
CA TRP A 84 -11.34 -12.84 11.99
C TRP A 84 -11.31 -13.37 10.56
N GLU A 85 -12.41 -13.24 9.82
CA GLU A 85 -12.50 -13.67 8.42
C GLU A 85 -11.43 -13.01 7.54
N LEU A 86 -11.23 -11.69 7.71
CA LEU A 86 -10.20 -10.95 6.97
C LEU A 86 -8.82 -11.13 7.60
N LEU A 87 -8.73 -11.17 8.94
CA LEU A 87 -7.46 -11.38 9.63
C LEU A 87 -6.83 -12.73 9.34
N ASP A 88 -7.62 -13.78 9.09
CA ASP A 88 -7.11 -15.12 8.80
C ASP A 88 -6.54 -15.24 7.38
N GLN A 89 -6.97 -14.36 6.48
CA GLN A 89 -6.36 -14.23 5.14
C GLN A 89 -4.99 -13.54 5.20
N ILE A 90 -4.78 -12.64 6.16
CA ILE A 90 -3.52 -11.90 6.27
C ILE A 90 -2.38 -12.88 6.60
N ASN A 91 -1.34 -12.84 5.77
CA ASN A 91 -0.14 -13.62 5.99
C ASN A 91 0.42 -13.36 7.39
N ARG A 92 0.75 -14.45 8.10
CA ARG A 92 1.36 -14.40 9.44
C ARG A 92 2.50 -13.39 9.56
N ASN A 93 3.38 -13.30 8.57
CA ASN A 93 4.51 -12.37 8.57
C ASN A 93 4.08 -10.90 8.44
N ARG A 94 2.91 -10.65 7.85
CA ARG A 94 2.32 -9.32 7.67
C ARG A 94 1.44 -8.90 8.84
N LYS A 95 0.95 -9.84 9.68
CA LYS A 95 0.18 -9.50 10.90
C LYS A 95 0.97 -8.61 11.85
N GLN A 96 2.27 -8.88 12.02
CA GLN A 96 3.14 -8.02 12.83
C GLN A 96 3.30 -6.64 12.19
N THR A 97 3.52 -6.56 10.87
CA THR A 97 3.58 -5.29 10.15
C THR A 97 2.29 -4.48 10.29
N LEU A 98 1.13 -5.14 10.19
CA LEU A 98 -0.19 -4.50 10.35
C LEU A 98 -0.36 -3.95 11.77
N SER A 99 -0.01 -4.75 12.78
CA SER A 99 -0.03 -4.33 14.18
C SER A 99 0.84 -3.09 14.39
N SER A 100 2.08 -3.11 13.92
CA SER A 100 3.00 -1.98 14.05
C SER A 100 2.47 -0.73 13.34
N TYR A 101 1.93 -0.91 12.13
CA TYR A 101 1.34 0.17 11.35
C TYR A 101 0.18 0.84 12.11
N ILE A 102 -0.70 0.06 12.73
CA ILE A 102 -1.89 0.57 13.42
C ILE A 102 -1.56 1.26 14.74
N TYR A 103 -0.64 0.68 15.53
CA TYR A 103 -0.34 1.21 16.87
C TYR A 103 0.73 2.29 16.89
N HIS A 104 1.68 2.27 15.94
CA HIS A 104 2.81 3.20 15.96
C HIS A 104 2.71 4.32 14.93
N GLN A 105 1.64 4.37 14.11
CA GLN A 105 1.46 5.35 13.01
C GLN A 105 2.80 5.67 12.33
N VAL A 106 3.59 4.67 11.95
CA VAL A 106 4.91 4.94 11.35
C VAL A 106 4.65 5.57 9.98
N ILE A 107 4.84 6.90 9.95
CA ILE A 107 4.69 7.82 8.80
C ILE A 107 5.73 7.49 7.75
#